data_AF-F4SEE5-F1
#
_entry.id   AF-F4SEE5-F1
#
_cell.length_a   1.000
_cell.length_b   1.000
_cell.length_c   1.000
_cell.angle_alpha   90.00
_cell.angle_beta   90.00
_cell.angle_gamma   90.00
#
_symmetry.space_group_name_H-M   'P 1'
#
loop_
_entity.id
_entity.type
_entity.pdbx_description
1 polymer ?
#
loop_
_entity_poly.entity_id
_entity_poly.type
_entity_poly.pdbx_seq_one_letter_code
_entity_poly.pdbx_strand_id
1 'polypeptide(L)'
;MGPNKRPDHELMLWLQWEGGQLPIGTGAKTIRIRNLYGQDWNLYQGLNKDINVQVRSLLPDRQYTNSFKGNMKDWLMKLVEAGIFRADAYLHTANLGMESFWGESTFKAQSSLQLLWSGNQNQIGYKPPGYKQPPAGTVVPGRAKTR
;
A
#
# COMPACT_ATOMS: atom_id res chain seq x y z
N MET A 1 1.13 22.35 8.95
CA MET A 1 1.44 22.13 7.53
C MET A 1 0.23 21.44 6.92
N GLY A 2 -0.36 22.00 5.86
CA GLY A 2 -1.49 21.37 5.16
C GLY A 2 -1.05 20.09 4.45
N PRO A 3 -1.99 19.24 3.96
CA PRO A 3 -1.61 18.02 3.29
C PRO A 3 -0.80 18.37 2.04
N ASN A 4 0.44 17.90 1.98
CA ASN A 4 1.24 17.90 0.76
C ASN A 4 0.39 17.25 -0.34
N LYS A 5 0.12 17.96 -1.43
CA LYS A 5 -0.70 17.44 -2.55
C LYS A 5 0.00 16.32 -3.33
N ARG A 6 1.26 16.02 -3.02
CA ARG A 6 2.06 14.99 -3.68
C ARG A 6 2.54 13.98 -2.64
N PRO A 7 2.42 12.67 -2.90
CA PRO A 7 3.04 11.67 -2.06
C PRO A 7 4.57 11.85 -2.09
N ASP A 8 5.19 11.81 -0.93
CA ASP A 8 6.64 11.74 -0.75
C ASP A 8 7.18 10.32 -0.91
N HIS A 9 6.30 9.34 -0.77
CA HIS A 9 6.60 7.91 -0.85
C HIS A 9 5.56 7.14 -1.66
N GLU A 10 6.05 6.15 -2.38
CA GLU A 10 5.22 5.12 -3.02
C GLU A 10 5.57 3.76 -2.41
N LEU A 11 4.53 3.02 -2.01
CA LEU A 11 4.66 1.70 -1.41
C LEU A 11 3.99 0.67 -2.30
N MET A 12 4.75 -0.35 -2.68
CA MET A 12 4.24 -1.46 -3.48
C MET A 12 4.36 -2.77 -2.69
N LEU A 13 3.28 -3.52 -2.60
CA LEU A 13 3.28 -4.88 -2.10
C LEU A 13 3.13 -5.82 -3.30
N TRP A 14 4.23 -6.42 -3.73
CA TRP A 14 4.22 -7.31 -4.89
C TRP A 14 3.76 -8.69 -4.44
N LEU A 15 2.67 -9.19 -5.01
CA LEU A 15 2.14 -10.51 -4.66
C LEU A 15 2.70 -11.60 -5.58
N GLN A 16 2.82 -11.28 -6.87
CA GLN A 16 3.33 -12.14 -7.93
C GLN A 16 4.05 -11.27 -8.95
N TRP A 17 5.07 -11.84 -9.61
CA TRP A 17 5.77 -11.22 -10.74
C TRP A 17 6.28 -12.31 -11.68
N GLU A 18 6.31 -11.98 -12.97
CA GLU A 18 6.67 -12.92 -14.04
C GLU A 18 7.74 -12.31 -14.96
N GLY A 19 8.33 -13.12 -15.83
CA GLY A 19 9.25 -12.63 -16.87
C GLY A 19 10.53 -11.96 -16.36
N GLY A 20 10.93 -12.20 -15.11
CA GLY A 20 12.13 -11.61 -14.53
C GLY A 20 12.00 -10.11 -14.20
N GLN A 21 10.78 -9.61 -14.01
CA GLN A 21 10.54 -8.23 -13.54
C GLN A 21 11.29 -7.95 -12.23
N LEU A 22 11.80 -6.73 -12.11
CA LEU A 22 12.61 -6.28 -10.98
C LEU A 22 12.03 -4.99 -10.38
N PRO A 23 11.95 -4.87 -9.06
CA PRO A 23 11.53 -3.63 -8.41
C PRO A 23 12.60 -2.55 -8.52
N ILE A 24 12.18 -1.29 -8.40
CA ILE A 24 13.08 -0.16 -8.16
C ILE A 24 13.89 -0.43 -6.87
N GLY A 25 15.20 -0.23 -6.95
CA GLY A 25 16.14 -0.52 -5.86
C GLY A 25 16.84 -1.88 -5.98
N THR A 26 16.59 -2.65 -7.04
CA THR A 26 17.39 -3.86 -7.34
C THR A 26 18.87 -3.51 -7.47
N GLY A 27 19.73 -4.33 -6.86
CA GLY A 27 21.18 -4.11 -6.77
C GLY A 27 21.63 -3.31 -5.55
N ALA A 28 20.71 -2.67 -4.82
CA ALA A 28 21.00 -2.02 -3.54
C ALA A 28 20.75 -2.95 -2.35
N LYS A 29 21.16 -2.51 -1.15
CA LYS A 29 20.89 -3.22 0.10
C LYS A 29 19.38 -3.27 0.37
N THR A 30 18.86 -4.46 0.62
CA THR A 30 17.46 -4.69 1.02
C THR A 30 17.30 -4.72 2.54
N ILE A 31 16.06 -4.55 3.01
CA ILE A 31 15.69 -4.76 4.41
C ILE A 31 14.84 -6.02 4.51
N ARG A 32 15.21 -6.93 5.43
CA ARG A 32 14.46 -8.16 5.70
C ARG A 32 13.30 -7.87 6.64
N ILE A 33 12.07 -8.12 6.19
CA ILE A 33 10.85 -8.05 7.00
C ILE A 33 10.42 -9.48 7.34
N ARG A 34 10.40 -9.81 8.63
CA ARG A 34 10.06 -11.16 9.10
C ARG A 34 8.61 -11.29 9.53
N ASN A 35 8.07 -12.50 9.42
CA ASN A 35 6.78 -12.90 9.99
C ASN A 35 5.60 -12.00 9.58
N LEU A 36 5.46 -11.71 8.28
CA LEU A 36 4.34 -10.97 7.72
C LEU A 36 3.53 -11.89 6.80
N TYR A 37 2.24 -12.07 7.10
CA TYR A 37 1.33 -12.95 6.35
C TYR A 37 1.84 -14.40 6.22
N GLY A 38 2.47 -14.91 7.28
CA GLY A 38 2.95 -16.29 7.36
C GLY A 38 4.26 -16.56 6.62
N GLN A 39 4.96 -15.52 6.18
CA GLN A 39 6.27 -15.65 5.56
C GLN A 39 7.13 -14.41 5.79
N ASP A 40 8.37 -14.48 5.31
CA ASP A 40 9.27 -13.35 5.28
C ASP A 40 9.29 -12.68 3.90
N TRP A 41 9.76 -11.44 3.89
CA TRP A 41 9.74 -10.55 2.75
C TRP A 41 11.03 -9.72 2.67
N ASN A 42 11.39 -9.29 1.47
CA ASN A 42 12.49 -8.38 1.22
C ASN A 42 11.96 -7.03 0.73
N LEU A 43 12.35 -5.95 1.41
CA LEU A 43 12.02 -4.59 1.05
C LEU A 43 13.13 -3.99 0.20
N TYR A 44 12.79 -3.72 -1.05
CA TYR A 44 13.61 -2.98 -2.01
C TYR A 44 13.29 -1.50 -1.91
N GLN A 45 14.29 -0.66 -2.11
CA GLN A 45 14.15 0.79 -1.97
C GLN A 45 14.97 1.51 -3.04
N GLY A 46 14.36 2.47 -3.72
CA GLY A 46 15.06 3.34 -4.66
C GLY A 46 14.25 4.57 -5.02
N LEU A 47 14.92 5.58 -5.55
CA LEU A 47 14.27 6.78 -6.04
C LEU A 47 13.76 6.54 -7.47
N ASN A 48 12.46 6.72 -7.69
CA ASN A 48 11.95 6.89 -9.05
C ASN A 48 12.35 8.30 -9.52
N LYS A 49 13.33 8.36 -10.43
CA LYS A 49 13.92 9.63 -10.89
C LYS A 49 12.98 10.44 -11.77
N ASP A 50 12.00 9.80 -12.40
CA ASP A 50 11.09 10.48 -13.33
C ASP A 50 10.06 11.34 -12.61
N ILE A 51 9.60 10.88 -11.44
CA ILE A 51 8.60 11.58 -10.62
C ILE A 51 9.15 12.11 -9.28
N ASN A 52 10.44 11.88 -9.02
CA ASN A 52 11.15 12.26 -7.79
C ASN A 52 10.45 11.78 -6.51
N VAL A 53 10.02 10.51 -6.50
CA VAL A 53 9.36 9.86 -5.36
C VAL A 53 10.19 8.66 -4.91
N GLN A 54 10.36 8.52 -3.60
CA GLN A 54 11.05 7.36 -3.03
C GLN A 54 10.09 6.16 -3.04
N VAL A 55 10.41 5.15 -3.86
CA VAL A 55 9.65 3.92 -4.01
C VAL A 55 10.19 2.86 -3.07
N ARG A 56 9.28 2.08 -2.48
CA ARG A 56 9.62 0.90 -1.69
C ARG A 56 8.73 -0.28 -2.08
N SER A 57 9.35 -1.34 -2.57
CA SER A 57 8.65 -2.53 -3.03
C SER A 57 8.96 -3.68 -2.08
N LEU A 58 7.92 -4.21 -1.44
CA LEU A 58 8.01 -5.38 -0.57
C LEU A 58 7.65 -6.63 -1.37
N LEU A 59 8.61 -7.55 -1.50
CA LEU A 59 8.46 -8.79 -2.23
C LEU A 59 8.54 -9.99 -1.27
N PRO A 60 7.64 -10.98 -1.38
CA PRO A 60 7.64 -12.15 -0.53
C PRO A 60 8.72 -13.13 -0.98
N ASP A 61 9.19 -13.97 -0.05
CA ASP A 61 10.04 -15.11 -0.43
C ASP A 61 9.30 -16.10 -1.33
N ARG A 62 7.98 -16.25 -1.12
CA ARG A 62 7.10 -17.08 -1.93
C ARG A 62 5.96 -16.25 -2.51
N GLN A 63 5.89 -16.22 -3.83
CA GLN A 63 4.82 -15.55 -4.56
C GLN A 63 3.44 -16.16 -4.24
N TYR A 64 2.40 -15.32 -4.30
CA TYR A 64 1.00 -15.73 -4.19
C TYR A 64 0.42 -15.94 -5.59
N THR A 65 0.18 -17.18 -5.99
CA THR A 65 -0.28 -17.52 -7.35
C THR A 65 -1.79 -17.67 -7.50
N ASN A 66 -2.54 -17.76 -6.39
CA ASN A 66 -3.99 -18.00 -6.42
C ASN A 66 -4.79 -16.93 -5.66
N SER A 67 -4.45 -16.72 -4.39
CA SER A 67 -5.16 -15.75 -3.56
C SER A 67 -4.23 -15.15 -2.50
N PHE A 68 -4.55 -13.92 -2.13
CA PHE A 68 -3.94 -13.21 -1.03
C PHE A 68 -5.06 -12.62 -0.15
N LYS A 69 -4.91 -12.78 1.17
CA LYS A 69 -5.76 -12.13 2.17
C LYS A 69 -4.86 -11.67 3.30
N GLY A 70 -4.91 -10.38 3.61
CA GLY A 70 -4.12 -9.79 4.68
C GLY A 70 -4.68 -8.46 5.14
N ASN A 71 -4.36 -8.08 6.38
CA ASN A 71 -4.65 -6.74 6.88
C ASN A 71 -3.51 -5.80 6.50
N MET A 72 -3.77 -4.82 5.65
CA MET A 72 -2.74 -3.87 5.17
C MET A 72 -2.09 -3.07 6.29
N LYS A 73 -2.77 -2.89 7.43
CA LYS A 73 -2.16 -2.26 8.60
C LYS A 73 -0.94 -3.03 9.09
N ASP A 74 -0.96 -4.37 9.06
CA ASP A 74 0.15 -5.19 9.55
C ASP A 74 1.42 -4.93 8.74
N TRP A 75 1.28 -4.84 7.41
CA TRP A 75 2.39 -4.47 6.53
C TRP A 75 2.90 -3.06 6.82
N LEU A 76 2.00 -2.06 6.89
CA LEU A 76 2.40 -0.68 7.18
C LEU A 76 3.11 -0.56 8.54
N MET A 77 2.64 -1.29 9.55
CA MET A 77 3.28 -1.31 10.86
C MET A 77 4.66 -1.98 10.83
N LYS A 78 4.92 -2.96 9.96
CA LYS A 78 6.29 -3.49 9.76
C LYS A 78 7.25 -2.43 9.23
N LEU A 79 6.77 -1.49 8.42
CA LEU A 79 7.60 -0.37 7.95
C LEU A 79 7.87 0.66 9.07
N VAL A 80 6.93 0.84 9.99
CA VAL A 80 7.12 1.64 11.20
C VAL A 80 8.12 0.96 12.16
N GLU A 81 7.97 -0.34 12.40
CA GLU A 81 8.90 -1.14 13.21
C GLU A 81 10.32 -1.12 12.65
N ALA A 82 10.47 -1.10 11.32
CA ALA A 82 11.75 -0.97 10.64
C ALA A 82 12.34 0.46 10.66
N GLY A 83 11.66 1.42 11.30
CA GLY A 83 12.10 2.81 11.42
C GLY A 83 12.01 3.61 10.12
N ILE A 84 11.27 3.12 9.12
CA ILE A 84 11.16 3.77 7.80
C ILE A 84 10.12 4.88 7.84
N PHE A 85 9.03 4.67 8.57
CA PHE A 85 7.96 5.64 8.75
C PHE A 85 7.67 5.88 10.22
N ARG A 86 7.15 7.07 10.49
CA ARG A 86 6.50 7.35 11.77
C ARG A 86 5.08 6.78 11.75
N ALA A 87 4.57 6.39 12.92
CA ALA A 87 3.21 5.87 13.07
C ALA A 87 2.11 6.89 12.74
N ASP A 88 2.44 8.18 12.65
CA ASP A 88 1.52 9.27 12.30
C ASP A 88 1.55 9.66 10.80
N ALA A 89 2.22 8.86 9.96
CA ALA A 89 2.19 9.02 8.51
C ALA A 89 0.77 8.80 7.94
N TYR A 90 0.45 9.53 6.87
CA TYR A 90 -0.86 9.45 6.20
C TYR A 90 -0.81 8.55 4.98
N LEU A 91 -1.77 7.64 4.87
CA LEU A 91 -2.06 6.93 3.63
C LEU A 91 -3.00 7.78 2.77
N HIS A 92 -2.56 8.14 1.57
CA HIS A 92 -3.34 9.00 0.67
C HIS A 92 -4.11 8.20 -0.39
N THR A 93 -3.44 7.25 -1.02
CA THR A 93 -3.96 6.46 -2.15
C THR A 93 -3.64 4.99 -1.92
N ALA A 94 -4.57 4.11 -2.30
CA ALA A 94 -4.33 2.68 -2.30
C ALA A 94 -5.01 2.04 -3.52
N ASN A 95 -4.19 1.42 -4.36
CA ASN A 95 -4.58 0.81 -5.62
C ASN A 95 -4.18 -0.67 -5.64
N LEU A 96 -4.86 -1.44 -6.49
CA LEU A 96 -4.56 -2.85 -6.75
C LEU A 96 -4.56 -3.05 -8.27
N GLY A 97 -3.60 -3.80 -8.79
CA GLY A 97 -3.49 -4.00 -10.22
C GLY A 97 -2.26 -4.81 -10.62
N MET A 98 -1.89 -4.68 -11.89
CA MET A 98 -0.74 -5.31 -12.52
C MET A 98 -0.03 -4.27 -13.39
N GLU A 99 1.30 -4.33 -13.44
CA GLU A 99 2.14 -3.51 -14.32
C GLU A 99 2.77 -4.41 -15.40
N SER A 100 2.25 -4.33 -16.62
CA SER A 100 2.83 -5.02 -17.78
C SER A 100 3.96 -4.20 -18.39
N PHE A 101 5.07 -4.84 -18.73
CA PHE A 101 6.22 -4.19 -19.37
C PHE A 101 6.25 -4.49 -20.87
N TRP A 102 6.25 -5.76 -21.26
CA TRP A 102 6.25 -6.19 -22.66
C TRP A 102 5.64 -7.60 -22.79
N GLY A 103 5.19 -7.94 -24.00
CA GLY A 103 4.58 -9.22 -24.32
C GLY A 103 3.05 -9.24 -24.22
N GLU A 104 2.48 -10.41 -24.48
CA GLU A 104 1.03 -10.65 -24.32
C GLU A 104 0.74 -11.14 -22.90
N SER A 105 -0.23 -10.50 -22.24
CA SER A 105 -0.60 -10.84 -20.86
C SER A 105 -2.12 -10.81 -20.68
N THR A 106 -2.64 -11.74 -19.89
CA THR A 106 -4.04 -11.76 -19.46
C THR A 106 -4.10 -11.63 -17.94
N PHE A 107 -4.64 -10.50 -17.46
CA PHE A 107 -4.86 -10.28 -16.04
C PHE A 107 -6.33 -10.45 -15.69
N LYS A 108 -6.62 -11.47 -14.87
CA LYS A 108 -7.95 -11.74 -14.33
C LYS A 108 -7.85 -11.78 -12.82
N ALA A 109 -8.40 -10.79 -12.15
CA ALA A 109 -8.38 -10.69 -10.70
C ALA A 109 -9.75 -10.28 -10.16
N GLN A 110 -10.09 -10.82 -8.98
CA GLN A 110 -11.16 -10.31 -8.13
C GLN A 110 -10.51 -9.69 -6.91
N SER A 111 -10.59 -8.37 -6.80
CA SER A 111 -9.92 -7.62 -5.75
C SER A 111 -10.92 -6.85 -4.89
N SER A 112 -10.67 -6.82 -3.58
CA SER A 112 -11.35 -5.89 -2.68
C SER A 112 -10.33 -5.28 -1.74
N LEU A 113 -10.38 -3.96 -1.58
CA LEU A 113 -9.64 -3.23 -0.57
C LEU A 113 -10.61 -2.43 0.27
N GLN A 114 -10.45 -2.49 1.58
CA GLN A 114 -11.31 -1.79 2.51
C GLN A 114 -10.47 -1.08 3.56
N LEU A 115 -10.65 0.23 3.66
CA LEU A 115 -10.07 1.04 4.71
C LEU A 115 -11.07 1.14 5.86
N LEU A 116 -10.82 0.35 6.89
CA LEU A 116 -11.65 0.33 8.09
C LEU A 116 -11.05 1.30 9.12
N TRP A 117 -11.82 2.33 9.47
CA TRP A 117 -11.47 3.23 10.57
C TRP A 117 -12.09 2.73 11.88
N SER A 118 -11.48 3.05 13.03
CA SER A 118 -11.97 2.59 14.35
C SER A 118 -13.39 3.07 14.66
N GLY A 119 -13.81 4.22 14.10
CA GLY A 119 -15.19 4.69 14.19
C GLY A 119 -16.20 3.83 13.41
N ASN A 120 -15.73 2.93 12.54
CA ASN A 120 -16.57 1.96 11.82
C ASN A 120 -16.57 0.58 12.50
N GLN A 121 -16.02 0.47 13.72
CA GLN A 121 -15.90 -0.77 14.50
C GLN A 121 -15.27 -1.96 13.73
N ASN A 122 -14.43 -1.67 12.73
CA ASN A 122 -13.87 -2.69 11.83
C ASN A 122 -14.91 -3.53 11.08
N GLN A 123 -16.13 -2.99 10.88
CA GLN A 123 -17.18 -3.67 10.12
C GLN A 123 -17.12 -3.30 8.63
N ILE A 124 -17.09 -4.35 7.80
CA ILE A 124 -17.20 -4.25 6.34
C ILE A 124 -18.56 -3.66 5.97
N GLY A 125 -18.58 -2.56 5.19
CA GLY A 125 -19.83 -1.95 4.70
C GLY A 125 -20.61 -1.14 5.74
N TYR A 126 -20.04 -0.87 6.91
CA TYR A 126 -20.70 -0.07 7.95
C TYR A 126 -20.98 1.36 7.46
N LYS A 127 -22.25 1.77 7.54
CA LYS A 127 -22.69 3.15 7.37
C LYS A 127 -23.16 3.65 8.74
N PRO A 128 -22.52 4.67 9.33
CA PRO A 128 -22.99 5.19 10.60
C PRO A 128 -24.42 5.73 10.47
N PRO A 129 -25.23 5.69 11.54
CA PRO A 129 -26.55 6.31 11.55
C PRO A 129 -26.46 7.77 11.06
N GLY A 130 -27.24 8.11 10.03
CA GLY A 130 -27.21 9.44 9.40
C GLY A 130 -26.19 9.63 8.28
N TYR A 131 -25.44 8.59 7.87
CA TYR A 131 -24.55 8.65 6.72
C TYR A 131 -25.31 9.02 5.44
N LYS A 132 -24.95 10.18 4.87
CA LYS A 132 -25.34 10.57 3.50
C LYS A 132 -24.14 10.35 2.60
N GLN A 133 -24.32 9.54 1.55
CA GLN A 133 -23.27 9.33 0.56
C GLN A 133 -22.87 10.68 -0.05
N PRO A 134 -21.58 11.09 0.03
CA PRO A 134 -21.16 12.34 -0.55
C PRO A 134 -21.39 12.32 -2.07
N PRO A 135 -21.81 13.43 -2.68
CA PRO A 135 -21.77 13.59 -4.12
C PRO A 135 -20.35 13.30 -4.65
N ALA A 136 -20.26 12.67 -5.83
CA ALA A 136 -18.98 12.40 -6.47
C ALA A 136 -18.16 13.70 -6.56
N GLY A 137 -16.91 13.68 -6.08
CA GLY A 137 -16.02 14.85 -6.06
C GLY A 137 -16.01 15.65 -4.75
N THR A 138 -16.71 15.22 -3.70
CA THR A 138 -16.65 15.91 -2.40
C THR A 138 -15.34 15.62 -1.67
N VAL A 139 -14.55 16.67 -1.41
CA VAL A 139 -13.34 16.59 -0.58
C VAL A 139 -13.74 16.53 0.89
N VAL A 140 -13.38 15.46 1.60
CA VAL A 140 -13.60 15.35 3.05
C VAL A 140 -12.58 16.26 3.76
N PRO A 141 -13.01 17.27 4.53
CA PRO A 141 -12.09 18.12 5.27
C PRO A 141 -11.42 17.30 6.39
N GLY A 142 -10.09 17.15 6.31
CA GLY A 142 -9.31 16.54 7.38
C GLY A 142 -9.45 17.35 8.67
N ARG A 143 -10.05 16.71 9.69
CA ARG A 143 -10.04 17.02 11.14
C ARG A 143 -9.82 18.49 11.51
N ALA A 144 -10.91 19.15 11.94
CA ALA A 144 -10.84 20.42 12.65
C ALA A 144 -9.94 20.29 13.89
N LYS A 145 -9.03 21.26 14.05
CA LYS A 145 -8.15 21.37 15.23
C LYS A 145 -9.01 21.50 16.49
N THR A 146 -8.91 20.55 17.41
CA THR A 146 -9.32 20.79 18.80
C THR A 146 -8.14 21.40 19.54
N ARG A 147 -8.32 22.70 19.84
CA ARG A 147 -7.58 23.63 20.72
C ARG A 147 -6.07 23.45 20.87
#